data_AF-A0AAW2JNC2-F1
#
_entry.id   AF-A0AAW2JNC2-F1
#
_cell.length_a   1.000
_cell.length_b   1.000
_cell.length_c   1.000
_cell.angle_alpha   90.00
_cell.angle_beta   90.00
_cell.angle_gamma   90.00
#
_symmetry.space_group_name_H-M   'P 1'
#
loop_
_entity.id
_entity.type
_entity.pdbx_description
1 polymer ?
#
loop_
_entity_poly.entity_id
_entity_poly.type
_entity_poly.pdbx_seq_one_letter_code
_entity_poly.pdbx_strand_id
1 'polypeptide(L)'
;MRICEWICALKFSDGYASNIARCVNMMELTMHGMKSHDSHVLMQSLILIAFCEMLLEHVWSALMEVSLLFQSICSTTLNVTKLYELEYSVGVIMCNLEKIFSPAFFD
;
A
#
# COMPACT_ATOMS: atom_id res chain seq x y z
N MET A 1 -7.19 -10.70 11.35
CA MET A 1 -8.53 -11.03 10.86
C MET A 1 -9.20 -9.87 10.13
N ARG A 2 -9.37 -8.70 10.80
CA ARG A 2 -10.16 -7.59 10.26
C ARG A 2 -9.76 -7.09 8.85
N ILE A 3 -8.47 -7.10 8.49
CA ILE A 3 -7.99 -6.57 7.19
C ILE A 3 -8.46 -7.45 6.03
N CYS A 4 -8.25 -8.78 6.13
CA CYS A 4 -8.68 -9.72 5.10
C CYS A 4 -10.21 -9.71 4.92
N GLU A 5 -10.95 -9.60 6.02
CA GLU A 5 -12.42 -9.45 5.97
C GLU A 5 -12.84 -8.16 5.29
N TRP A 6 -12.17 -7.04 5.63
CA TRP A 6 -12.42 -5.75 4.99
C TRP A 6 -12.14 -5.84 3.48
N ILE A 7 -11.02 -6.43 3.06
CA ILE A 7 -10.68 -6.64 1.64
C ILE A 7 -11.75 -7.50 0.94
N CYS A 8 -12.20 -8.59 1.59
CA CYS A 8 -13.25 -9.44 1.05
C CYS A 8 -14.60 -8.71 0.89
N ALA A 9 -14.86 -7.69 1.70
CA ALA A 9 -16.07 -6.88 1.64
C ALA A 9 -16.00 -5.74 0.62
N LEU A 10 -14.81 -5.42 0.08
CA LEU A 10 -14.65 -4.34 -0.90
C LEU A 10 -15.39 -4.63 -2.19
N LYS A 11 -16.06 -3.60 -2.69
CA LYS A 11 -16.64 -3.56 -4.03
C LYS A 11 -16.11 -2.33 -4.74
N PHE A 12 -15.58 -2.54 -5.93
CA PHE A 12 -15.08 -1.47 -6.78
C PHE A 12 -16.07 -1.19 -7.91
N SER A 13 -16.07 0.05 -8.41
CA SER A 13 -16.74 0.36 -9.67
C SER A 13 -16.06 -0.38 -10.82
N ASP A 14 -16.81 -0.64 -11.88
CA ASP A 14 -16.25 -1.27 -13.06
C ASP A 14 -15.06 -0.46 -13.60
N GLY A 15 -13.99 -1.17 -13.98
CA GLY A 15 -12.73 -0.57 -14.45
C GLY A 15 -11.78 -0.02 -13.37
N TYR A 16 -12.16 0.07 -12.09
CA TYR A 16 -11.25 0.60 -11.04
C TYR A 16 -10.26 -0.44 -10.50
N ALA A 17 -10.72 -1.64 -10.18
CA ALA A 17 -9.91 -2.77 -9.73
C ALA A 17 -10.65 -4.07 -10.02
N SER A 18 -9.91 -5.16 -10.15
CA SER A 18 -10.53 -6.48 -10.24
C SER A 18 -11.05 -6.93 -8.87
N ASN A 19 -11.74 -8.07 -8.81
CA ASN A 19 -12.19 -8.62 -7.53
C ASN A 19 -10.99 -9.09 -6.69
N ILE A 20 -10.45 -8.21 -5.84
CA ILE A 20 -9.29 -8.45 -4.98
C ILE A 20 -9.58 -9.56 -3.95
N ALA A 21 -10.84 -9.76 -3.55
CA ALA A 21 -11.22 -10.81 -2.60
C ALA A 21 -10.79 -12.21 -3.06
N ARG A 22 -10.70 -12.45 -4.38
CA ARG A 22 -10.20 -13.72 -4.95
C ARG A 22 -8.75 -14.02 -4.56
N CYS A 23 -7.97 -13.00 -4.21
CA CYS A 23 -6.57 -13.14 -3.81
C CYS A 23 -6.41 -13.47 -2.32
N VAL A 24 -7.48 -13.37 -1.52
CA VAL A 24 -7.41 -13.54 -0.06
C VAL A 24 -7.59 -15.02 0.30
N ASN A 25 -6.63 -15.56 1.04
CA ASN A 25 -6.79 -16.83 1.75
C ASN A 25 -7.19 -16.53 3.20
N MET A 26 -8.46 -16.75 3.52
CA MET A 26 -9.01 -16.50 4.85
C MET A 26 -8.53 -17.48 5.92
N MET A 27 -8.06 -18.67 5.54
CA MET A 27 -7.52 -19.66 6.48
C MET A 27 -6.12 -19.24 6.96
N GLU A 28 -5.27 -18.84 6.04
CA GLU A 28 -3.88 -18.44 6.33
C GLU A 28 -3.74 -16.93 6.61
N LEU A 29 -4.83 -16.15 6.44
CA LEU A 29 -4.83 -14.68 6.53
C LEU A 29 -3.79 -14.01 5.62
N THR A 30 -3.58 -14.59 4.44
CA THR A 30 -2.59 -14.14 3.45
C THR A 30 -3.26 -13.74 2.15
N MET A 31 -2.51 -13.03 1.30
CA MET A 31 -2.95 -12.63 -0.03
C MET A 31 -1.97 -13.13 -1.09
N HIS A 32 -2.49 -13.76 -2.13
CA HIS A 32 -1.70 -14.36 -3.19
C HIS A 32 -2.35 -14.16 -4.56
N GLY A 33 -1.55 -14.17 -5.63
CA GLY A 33 -2.06 -14.14 -7.00
C GLY A 33 -2.66 -12.81 -7.44
N MET A 34 -2.28 -11.71 -6.78
CA MET A 34 -2.70 -10.36 -7.17
C MET A 34 -2.07 -9.97 -8.51
N LYS A 35 -2.87 -9.39 -9.41
CA LYS A 35 -2.36 -8.82 -10.67
C LYS A 35 -1.68 -7.49 -10.37
N SER A 36 -0.71 -7.10 -11.20
CA SER A 36 0.02 -5.84 -11.06
C SER A 36 -0.91 -4.63 -10.86
N HIS A 37 -1.97 -4.53 -11.66
CA HIS A 37 -2.99 -3.49 -11.55
C HIS A 37 -3.61 -3.39 -10.15
N ASP A 38 -4.04 -4.52 -9.58
CA ASP A 38 -4.67 -4.56 -8.27
C ASP A 38 -3.64 -4.26 -7.16
N SER A 39 -2.38 -4.68 -7.34
CA SER A 39 -1.28 -4.32 -6.46
C SER A 39 -1.01 -2.81 -6.46
N HIS A 40 -1.06 -2.16 -7.62
CA HIS A 40 -0.94 -0.70 -7.73
C HIS A 40 -2.08 0.01 -7.00
N VAL A 41 -3.32 -0.43 -7.20
CA VAL A 41 -4.49 0.12 -6.47
C VAL A 41 -4.32 -0.05 -4.96
N LEU A 42 -3.84 -1.22 -4.53
CA LEU A 42 -3.61 -1.49 -3.12
C LEU A 42 -2.54 -0.57 -2.52
N MET A 43 -1.38 -0.48 -3.17
CA MET A 43 -0.26 0.36 -2.72
C MET A 43 -0.61 1.84 -2.71
N GLN A 44 -1.33 2.33 -3.71
CA GLN A 44 -1.68 3.74 -3.82
C GLN A 44 -2.82 4.14 -2.89
N SER A 45 -3.87 3.32 -2.77
CA SER A 45 -5.16 3.77 -2.21
C SER A 45 -5.62 2.94 -1.02
N LEU A 46 -5.57 1.61 -1.13
CA LEU A 46 -6.18 0.76 -0.11
C LEU A 46 -5.39 0.75 1.19
N ILE A 47 -4.06 0.89 1.15
CA ILE A 47 -3.25 1.00 2.36
C ILE A 47 -3.72 2.18 3.23
N LEU A 48 -3.95 3.34 2.63
CA LEU A 48 -4.39 4.53 3.37
C LEU A 48 -5.75 4.35 4.03
N ILE A 49 -6.69 3.73 3.30
CA ILE A 49 -8.09 3.59 3.73
C ILE A 49 -8.24 2.43 4.71
N ALA A 50 -7.66 1.27 4.40
CA ALA A 50 -7.78 0.05 5.19
C ALA A 50 -7.18 0.22 6.58
N PHE A 51 -6.01 0.85 6.66
CA PHE A 51 -5.19 0.75 7.85
C PHE A 51 -5.33 1.91 8.84
N CYS A 52 -6.04 2.98 8.46
CA CYS A 52 -6.22 4.20 9.26
C CYS A 52 -6.73 3.93 10.68
N GLU A 53 -7.68 3.01 10.82
CA GLU A 53 -8.26 2.66 12.13
C GLU A 53 -7.82 1.27 12.63
N MET A 54 -6.91 0.61 11.91
CA MET A 54 -6.61 -0.81 12.10
C MET A 54 -5.17 -1.10 12.50
N LEU A 55 -4.24 -0.17 12.28
CA LEU A 55 -2.83 -0.29 12.68
C LEU A 55 -2.46 0.71 13.77
N LEU A 56 -1.34 0.44 14.45
CA LEU A 56 -0.71 1.41 15.33
C LEU A 56 -0.30 2.65 14.52
N GLU A 57 -0.47 3.83 15.10
CA GLU A 57 -0.26 5.13 14.42
C GLU A 57 1.09 5.20 13.69
N HIS A 58 2.17 4.75 14.32
CA HIS A 58 3.50 4.77 13.71
C HIS A 58 3.64 3.83 12.51
N VAL A 59 2.99 2.65 12.54
CA VAL A 59 2.98 1.69 11.42
C VAL A 59 2.15 2.26 10.27
N TRP A 60 0.96 2.79 10.59
CA TRP A 60 0.11 3.41 9.59
C TRP A 60 0.78 4.62 8.94
N SER A 61 1.44 5.49 9.72
CA SER A 61 2.16 6.65 9.19
C SER A 61 3.25 6.23 8.20
N ALA A 62 4.03 5.19 8.51
CA ALA A 62 5.07 4.73 7.60
C ALA A 62 4.49 4.12 6.31
N LEU A 63 3.40 3.35 6.43
CA LEU A 63 2.69 2.82 5.24
C LEU A 63 2.02 3.93 4.42
N MET A 64 1.53 4.99 5.07
CA MET A 64 1.00 6.18 4.39
C MET A 64 2.08 6.84 3.54
N GLU A 65 3.28 7.03 4.07
CA GLU A 65 4.38 7.63 3.31
C GLU A 65 4.69 6.83 2.04
N VAL A 66 4.66 5.49 2.12
CA VAL A 66 4.79 4.60 0.96
C VAL A 66 3.67 4.84 -0.05
N SER A 67 2.40 4.88 0.40
CA SER A 67 1.28 5.15 -0.50
C SER A 67 1.37 6.51 -1.20
N LEU A 68 1.78 7.56 -0.49
CA LEU A 68 1.97 8.90 -1.04
C LEU A 68 3.11 8.95 -2.06
N LEU A 69 4.20 8.21 -1.82
CA LEU A 69 5.28 8.03 -2.78
C LEU A 69 4.74 7.40 -4.07
N PHE A 70 4.00 6.28 -3.97
CA PHE A 70 3.41 5.60 -5.12
C PHE A 70 2.40 6.46 -5.89
N GLN A 71 1.57 7.24 -5.20
CA GLN A 71 0.66 8.19 -5.85
C GLN A 71 1.43 9.26 -6.62
N SER A 72 2.54 9.75 -6.06
CA SER A 72 3.34 10.80 -6.68
C SER A 72 4.07 10.30 -7.94
N ILE A 73 4.67 9.11 -7.90
CA ILE A 73 5.40 8.54 -9.06
C ILE A 73 4.46 8.01 -10.15
N CYS A 74 3.25 7.59 -9.79
CA CYS A 74 2.24 7.12 -10.76
C CYS A 74 1.28 8.22 -11.21
N SER A 75 1.51 9.47 -10.81
CA SER A 75 0.73 10.62 -11.28
C SER A 75 0.84 10.75 -12.80
N THR A 76 -0.27 11.11 -13.45
CA THR A 76 -0.31 11.37 -14.91
C THR A 76 0.55 12.56 -15.31
N THR A 77 0.85 13.45 -14.37
CA THR A 77 1.76 14.59 -14.56
C THR A 77 2.91 14.50 -13.58
N LEU A 78 4.13 14.44 -14.12
CA LEU A 78 5.36 14.45 -13.35
C LEU A 78 5.95 15.86 -13.32
N ASN A 79 6.28 16.33 -12.11
CA ASN A 79 6.98 17.59 -11.91
C ASN A 79 8.43 17.27 -11.51
N VAL A 80 9.40 17.79 -12.27
CA VAL A 80 10.82 17.50 -12.07
C VAL A 80 11.31 17.93 -10.68
N THR A 81 10.84 19.06 -10.16
CA THR A 81 11.18 19.51 -8.80
C THR A 81 10.67 18.52 -7.76
N LYS A 82 9.42 18.05 -7.91
CA LYS A 82 8.86 17.01 -7.03
C LYS A 82 9.63 15.70 -7.14
N LEU A 83 10.15 15.34 -8.32
CA LEU A 83 10.94 14.12 -8.47
C LEU A 83 12.23 14.16 -7.63
N TYR A 84 12.94 15.29 -7.60
CA TYR A 84 14.10 15.45 -6.73
C TYR A 84 13.74 15.37 -5.24
N GLU A 85 12.60 15.93 -4.84
CA GLU A 85 12.09 15.81 -3.47
C GLU A 85 11.74 14.36 -3.12
N LEU A 86 11.15 13.62 -4.06
CA LEU A 86 10.81 12.20 -3.89
C LEU A 86 12.05 11.31 -3.80
N GLU A 87 13.11 11.61 -4.56
CA GLU A 87 14.39 10.90 -4.49
C GLU A 87 15.05 11.04 -3.11
N TYR A 88 14.95 12.20 -2.47
CA TYR A 88 15.37 12.35 -1.08
C TYR A 88 14.41 11.62 -0.12
N SER A 89 13.10 11.79 -0.34
CA SER A 89 12.07 11.24 0.54
C SER A 89 12.08 9.71 0.59
N VAL A 90 12.37 9.03 -0.53
CA VAL A 90 12.37 7.55 -0.55
C VAL A 90 13.40 6.96 0.41
N GLY A 91 14.57 7.61 0.59
CA GLY A 91 15.56 7.17 1.57
C GLY A 91 15.06 7.31 3.01
N VAL A 92 14.38 8.42 3.31
CA VAL A 92 13.77 8.65 4.62
C VAL A 92 12.66 7.64 4.91
N ILE A 93 11.79 7.39 3.93
CA ILE A 93 10.70 6.41 4.02
C ILE A 93 11.28 5.02 4.28
N MET A 94 12.33 4.62 3.56
CA MET A 94 12.99 3.32 3.77
C MET A 94 13.50 3.20 5.20
N CYS A 95 14.23 4.21 5.70
CA CYS A 95 14.72 4.22 7.07
C CYS A 95 13.59 4.21 8.11
N ASN A 96 12.43 4.81 7.82
CA ASN A 96 11.26 4.75 8.71
C ASN A 96 10.64 3.34 8.73
N LEU A 97 10.55 2.68 7.57
CA LEU A 97 10.09 1.29 7.48
C LEU A 97 11.03 0.34 8.21
N GLU A 98 12.36 0.49 8.05
CA GLU A 98 13.37 -0.36 8.70
C GLU A 98 13.34 -0.26 10.24
N LYS A 99 12.86 0.85 10.80
CA LYS A 99 12.66 0.99 12.26
C LYS A 99 11.46 0.20 12.78
N ILE A 100 10.53 -0.14 11.90
CA ILE A 100 9.23 -0.75 12.25
C ILE A 100 9.23 -2.24 11.90
N PHE A 101 9.74 -2.59 10.72
CA PHE A 101 9.74 -3.95 10.20
C PHE A 101 11.10 -4.61 10.42
N SER A 102 11.08 -5.92 10.67
CA SER A 102 12.32 -6.70 10.79
C SER A 102 13.11 -6.68 9.48
N PRO A 103 14.45 -6.83 9.50
CA PRO A 103 15.26 -6.96 8.29
C PRO A 103 14.73 -7.99 7.29
N ALA A 104 14.21 -9.12 7.78
CA ALA A 104 13.60 -10.18 6.96
C ALA A 104 12.37 -9.75 6.14
N PHE A 105 11.83 -8.55 6.36
CA PHE A 105 10.77 -7.97 5.53
C PHE A 105 11.32 -7.40 4.21
N PHE A 106 12.60 -7.03 4.18
CA PHE A 106 13.26 -6.41 3.04
C PHE A 106 14.17 -7.38 2.26
N ASP A 107 14.26 -8.64 2.72
CA ASP A 107 14.95 -9.75 2.07
C ASP A 107 14.04 -10.45 1.04
#